data_AF-A0A3G4W7K0-F1
#
_entry.id   AF-A0A3G4W7K0-F1
#
_cell.length_a   1.000
_cell.length_b   1.000
_cell.length_c   1.000
_cell.angle_alpha   90.00
_cell.angle_beta   90.00
_cell.angle_gamma   90.00
#
_symmetry.space_group_name_H-M   'P 1'
#
loop_
_entity.id
_entity.type
_entity.pdbx_description
1 polymer ?
#
loop_
_entity_poly.entity_id
_entity_poly.type
_entity_poly.pdbx_seq_one_letter_code
_entity_poly.pdbx_strand_id
1 'polypeptide(L)' 'MSVHIPGSEPAPRGSAPRVVGGVPPGETPPGESSTGSGAGPYRPLTRGWGMAPLVAICALAVVCALFFLAYAIVLLV' A
#
# COMPACT_ATOMS: atom_id res chain seq x y z
N MET A 1 67.60 14.77 -21.19
CA MET A 1 68.14 13.63 -20.43
C MET A 1 66.97 12.93 -19.74
N SER A 2 66.49 11.83 -20.33
CA SER A 2 65.28 11.08 -19.91
C SER A 2 65.58 10.11 -18.78
N VAL A 3 64.69 10.06 -17.79
CA VAL A 3 64.64 9.02 -16.76
C VAL A 3 63.75 7.88 -17.25
N HIS A 4 64.26 6.65 -17.18
CA HIS A 4 63.56 5.42 -17.50
C HIS A 4 62.71 4.97 -16.30
N ILE A 5 61.39 4.87 -16.47
CA ILE A 5 60.47 4.29 -15.47
C ILE A 5 60.05 2.90 -15.96
N PRO A 6 60.29 1.82 -15.19
CA PRO A 6 59.80 0.50 -15.53
C PRO A 6 58.32 0.39 -15.11
N GLY A 7 57.44 0.18 -16.08
CA GLY A 7 55.99 0.07 -15.85
C GLY A 7 55.15 0.17 -17.13
N SER A 8 55.74 -0.21 -18.26
CA SER A 8 55.08 -0.22 -19.56
C SER A 8 54.21 -1.47 -19.73
N GLU A 9 52.90 -1.37 -19.46
CA GLU A 9 51.89 -2.11 -20.23
C GLU A 9 50.49 -1.44 -20.19
N PRO A 10 49.74 -1.35 -21.32
CA PRO A 10 48.52 -0.55 -21.40
C PRO A 10 47.26 -1.39 -21.12
N ALA A 11 46.41 -0.96 -20.19
CA ALA A 11 45.04 -1.48 -20.11
C ALA A 11 44.21 -0.89 -21.27
N PRO A 12 43.58 -1.72 -22.14
CA PRO A 12 42.74 -1.23 -23.22
C PRO A 12 41.57 -0.42 -22.64
N ARG A 13 41.40 0.83 -23.10
CA ARG A 13 40.24 1.68 -22.77
C ARG A 13 38.98 1.16 -23.48
N GLY A 14 38.56 -0.04 -23.13
CA GLY A 14 37.51 -0.80 -23.82
C GLY A 14 36.57 -1.60 -22.93
N SER A 15 36.57 -1.42 -21.61
CA SER A 15 35.63 -2.14 -20.73
C SER A 15 35.08 -1.25 -19.62
N ALA A 16 34.39 -0.17 -19.99
CA ALA A 16 33.36 0.41 -19.13
C ALA A 16 32.01 -0.12 -19.62
N PRO A 17 31.28 -0.94 -18.84
CA PRO A 17 29.92 -1.32 -19.20
C PRO A 17 29.05 -0.06 -19.22
N ARG A 18 28.37 0.14 -20.34
CA ARG A 18 27.36 1.17 -20.61
C ARG A 18 26.43 1.35 -19.41
N VAL A 19 26.37 2.55 -18.83
CA VAL A 19 25.29 2.96 -17.92
C VAL A 19 24.02 3.05 -18.76
N VAL A 20 23.32 1.92 -18.89
CA VAL A 20 22.02 1.83 -19.55
C VAL A 20 21.03 2.51 -18.61
N GLY A 21 20.65 3.74 -18.98
CA GLY A 21 19.53 4.45 -18.39
C GLY A 21 18.26 3.61 -18.51
N GLY A 22 17.90 3.01 -17.39
CA GLY A 22 16.69 2.24 -17.15
C GLY A 22 16.66 2.08 -15.64
N VAL A 23 15.62 2.59 -15.01
CA VAL A 23 15.46 2.56 -13.56
C VAL A 23 15.72 1.12 -13.08
N PRO A 24 16.64 0.91 -12.12
CA PRO A 24 16.92 -0.42 -11.60
C PRO A 24 15.62 -1.16 -11.28
N PRO A 25 15.51 -2.48 -11.55
CA PRO A 25 14.37 -3.27 -11.13
C PRO A 25 14.15 -3.08 -9.63
N GLY A 26 13.16 -2.24 -9.26
CA GLY A 26 13.02 -1.73 -7.90
C GLY A 26 12.70 -0.24 -7.75
N GLU A 27 12.77 0.59 -8.80
CA GLU A 27 12.42 2.03 -8.66
C GLU A 27 11.24 2.55 -9.49
N THR A 28 10.31 1.66 -9.82
CA THR A 28 8.95 1.98 -9.36
C THR A 28 8.97 1.79 -7.84
N PRO A 29 8.65 2.80 -7.01
CA PRO A 29 8.40 2.58 -5.59
C PRO A 29 7.56 1.31 -5.46
N PRO A 30 7.88 0.38 -4.53
CA PRO A 30 7.04 -0.79 -4.30
C PRO A 30 5.63 -0.27 -4.21
N GLY A 31 4.80 -0.56 -5.23
CA GLY A 31 3.50 0.05 -5.35
C GLY A 31 2.84 -0.21 -4.02
N GLU A 32 2.60 0.86 -3.25
CA GLU A 32 2.28 0.74 -1.82
C GLU A 32 1.16 -0.27 -1.76
N SER A 33 1.52 -1.48 -1.33
CA SER A 33 0.61 -2.60 -1.39
C SER A 33 -0.38 -2.24 -0.30
N SER A 34 -1.43 -1.53 -0.69
CA SER A 34 -2.39 -0.89 0.20
C SER A 34 -3.14 -1.95 1.04
N THR A 35 -2.91 -3.21 0.70
CA THR A 35 -3.07 -4.35 1.58
C THR A 35 -1.74 -5.09 1.62
N GLY A 36 -0.91 -4.83 2.64
CA GLY A 36 0.27 -5.64 2.88
C GLY A 36 -0.12 -7.11 3.01
N SER A 37 0.78 -8.03 2.68
CA SER A 37 0.63 -9.49 2.90
C SER A 37 0.49 -9.91 4.38
N GLY A 38 0.23 -8.93 5.27
CA GLY A 38 0.33 -8.97 6.72
C GLY A 38 -0.83 -9.65 7.43
N ALA A 39 -1.43 -10.69 6.86
CA ALA A 39 -1.93 -11.72 7.74
C ALA A 39 -0.69 -12.50 8.20
N GLY A 40 -0.09 -12.09 9.33
CA GLY A 40 0.97 -12.85 10.00
C GLY A 40 0.52 -14.30 10.26
N PRO A 41 1.34 -15.12 10.94
CA PRO A 41 1.01 -16.51 11.23
C PRO A 41 -0.45 -16.68 11.65
N TYR A 42 -1.14 -17.68 11.07
CA TYR A 42 -2.57 -17.88 11.23
C TYR A 42 -2.98 -17.73 12.70
N ARG A 43 -3.90 -16.80 12.95
CA ARG A 43 -4.49 -16.59 14.28
C ARG A 43 -5.96 -16.96 14.21
N PRO A 44 -6.46 -17.85 15.09
CA PRO A 44 -7.88 -18.17 15.10
C PRO A 44 -8.67 -16.88 15.36
N LEU A 45 -9.64 -16.61 14.48
CA LEU A 45 -10.46 -15.42 14.58
C LEU A 45 -11.35 -15.56 15.82
N THR A 46 -11.14 -14.72 16.83
CA THR A 46 -12.03 -14.66 17.98
C THR A 46 -13.33 -13.98 17.57
N ARG A 47 -14.47 -14.37 18.18
CA ARG A 47 -15.74 -13.66 17.99
C ARG A 47 -15.61 -12.26 18.62
N GLY A 48 -15.13 -11.31 17.83
CA GLY A 48 -14.89 -9.93 18.23
C GLY A 48 -16.01 -8.97 17.85
N TRP A 49 -15.76 -7.68 18.05
CA TRP A 49 -16.69 -6.57 17.80
C TRP A 49 -16.80 -6.17 16.31
N GLY A 50 -16.38 -7.03 15.38
CA GLY A 50 -16.35 -6.68 13.95
C GLY A 50 -17.72 -6.29 13.38
N MET A 51 -18.81 -6.85 13.92
CA MET A 51 -20.18 -6.51 13.50
C MET A 51 -20.74 -5.27 14.20
N ALA A 52 -20.11 -4.78 15.27
CA ALA A 52 -20.67 -3.69 16.05
C ALA A 52 -20.86 -2.37 15.27
N PRO A 53 -19.94 -1.94 14.39
CA PRO A 53 -20.16 -0.76 13.55
C PRO A 53 -21.37 -0.93 12.62
N LEU A 54 -21.52 -2.10 12.01
CA LEU A 54 -22.66 -2.41 11.14
C LEU A 54 -23.98 -2.35 11.93
N VAL A 55 -24.01 -3.00 13.09
CA VAL A 55 -25.20 -3.00 13.97
C VAL A 55 -25.55 -1.58 14.42
N ALA A 56 -24.56 -0.75 14.76
CA ALA A 56 -24.78 0.64 15.15
C ALA A 56 -25.39 1.47 14.02
N ILE A 57 -24.89 1.32 12.79
CA ILE A 57 -25.43 2.00 11.61
C ILE A 57 -26.87 1.53 11.32
N CYS A 58 -27.12 0.21 11.34
CA CYS A 58 -28.45 -0.33 11.14
C CYS A 58 -29.44 0.16 12.21
N ALA A 59 -29.03 0.20 13.47
CA ALA A 59 -29.86 0.71 14.56
C ALA A 59 -30.21 2.20 14.35
N LEU A 60 -29.22 3.03 14.00
CA LEU A 60 -29.45 4.44 13.69
C LEU A 60 -30.42 4.61 12.51
N ALA A 61 -30.25 3.83 11.44
CA ALA A 61 -31.14 3.85 10.29
C ALA A 61 -32.59 3.51 10.66
N VAL A 62 -32.80 2.50 11.53
CA VAL A 62 -34.13 2.14 12.03
C VAL A 62 -34.75 3.27 12.85
N VAL A 63 -33.97 3.92 13.73
CA VAL A 63 -34.46 5.06 14.51
C VAL A 63 -34.90 6.21 13.59
N CYS A 64 -34.09 6.55 12.58
CA CYS A 64 -34.46 7.56 11.58
C CYS A 64 -35.74 7.18 10.82
N ALA A 65 -35.85 5.92 10.38
CA ALA A 65 -37.03 5.44 9.66
C ALA A 65 -38.30 5.52 10.52
N LEU A 66 -38.22 5.14 11.80
CA LEU A 66 -39.34 5.23 12.74
C LEU A 66 -39.74 6.68 13.01
N PHE A 67 -38.78 7.60 13.11
CA PHE A 67 -39.06 9.03 13.25
C PHE A 67 -39.87 9.56 12.07
N PHE A 68 -39.42 9.28 10.84
CA PHE A 68 -40.15 9.71 9.64
C PHE A 68 -41.52 9.05 9.52
N LEU A 69 -41.63 7.77 9.90
CA LEU A 69 -42.91 7.07 9.91
C LEU A 69 -43.89 7.71 10.89
N ALA A 70 -43.44 8.01 12.12
CA ALA A 70 -44.27 8.69 13.12
C ALA A 70 -44.67 10.10 12.64
N TYR A 71 -43.73 10.86 12.07
CA TYR A 71 -43.99 12.17 11.50
C TYR A 71 -45.02 12.11 10.36
N ALA A 72 -44.90 11.14 9.46
CA ALA A 72 -45.86 10.93 8.38
C ALA A 72 -47.27 10.60 8.91
N ILE A 73 -47.38 9.78 9.95
CA ILE A 73 -48.67 9.49 10.61
C ILE A 73 -49.27 10.78 11.20
N VAL A 74 -48.46 11.60 11.86
CA VAL A 74 -48.91 12.88 12.43
C VAL A 74 -49.41 13.84 11.34
N LEU A 75 -48.76 13.89 10.18
CA LEU A 75 -49.20 14.72 9.06
C LEU A 75 -50.43 14.16 8.32
N LEU A 76 -50.64 12.85 8.39
CA LEU A 76 -51.75 12.18 7.72
C LEU A 76 -53.07 12.35 8.47
N VAL A 77 -53.02 12.50 9.80
CA VAL A 77 -54.17 12.72 10.69
C VAL A 77 -54.58 14.19 10.67
#